data_AF-A0AA35VXH0-F1
#
_entry.id   AF-A0AA35VXH0-F1
#
_cell.length_a   1.000
_cell.length_b   1.000
_cell.length_c   1.000
_cell.angle_alpha   90.00
_cell.angle_beta   90.00
_cell.angle_gamma   90.00
#
_symmetry.space_group_name_H-M   'P 1'
#
loop_
_entity.id
_entity.type
_entity.pdbx_description
1 polymer ?
#
loop_
_entity_poly.entity_id
_entity_poly.type
_entity_poly.pdbx_seq_one_letter_code
_entity_poly.pdbx_strand_id
1 'polypeptide(L)'
;MLYYQLFSYLEDNNILDVDNEIHLFCLHYVFLPRVNQSLQQFIQMWNNHPLGTERNMSPTQLWMTAEHPDDVELTLQDQSWYGLDWDGPFLHAGDSVVEVSPPLILSARSTYDELTRQ
;
A
#
# COMPACT_ATOMS: atom_id res chain seq x y z
N MET A 1 -7.06 -11.56 -1.72
CA MET A 1 -8.18 -12.43 -1.28
C MET A 1 -7.97 -13.00 0.12
N LEU A 2 -6.74 -13.39 0.51
CA LEU A 2 -6.44 -13.95 1.84
C LEU A 2 -6.82 -13.06 3.03
N TYR A 3 -6.38 -11.79 3.04
CA TYR A 3 -6.64 -10.88 4.17
C TYR A 3 -8.12 -10.55 4.35
N TYR A 4 -8.86 -10.41 3.24
CA TYR A 4 -10.30 -10.19 3.28
C TYR A 4 -11.03 -11.33 3.98
N GLN A 5 -10.78 -12.58 3.55
CA GLN A 5 -11.40 -13.75 4.17
C GLN A 5 -11.04 -13.89 5.66
N LEU A 6 -9.80 -13.58 6.02
CA LEU A 6 -9.36 -13.61 7.41
C LEU A 6 -10.09 -12.57 8.26
N PHE A 7 -10.18 -11.32 7.80
CA PHE A 7 -10.81 -10.26 8.57
C PHE A 7 -12.32 -10.46 8.69
N SER A 8 -13.00 -10.90 7.62
CA SER A 8 -14.41 -11.29 7.69
C SER A 8 -14.63 -12.44 8.68
N TYR A 9 -13.75 -13.44 8.70
CA TYR A 9 -13.83 -14.50 9.71
C TYR A 9 -13.67 -13.96 11.14
N LEU A 10 -12.75 -13.01 11.37
CA LEU A 10 -12.57 -12.41 12.70
C LEU A 10 -13.79 -11.58 13.13
N GLU A 11 -14.43 -10.89 12.19
CA GLU A 11 -15.67 -10.14 12.41
C GLU A 11 -16.85 -11.08 12.72
N ASP A 12 -17.05 -12.11 11.90
CA ASP A 12 -18.12 -13.11 12.09
C ASP A 12 -18.03 -13.83 13.44
N ASN A 13 -16.83 -13.97 14.00
CA ASN A 13 -16.58 -14.61 15.30
C ASN A 13 -16.53 -13.61 16.48
N ASN A 14 -16.86 -12.32 16.27
CA ASN A 14 -16.76 -11.25 17.27
C ASN A 14 -15.37 -11.10 17.91
N ILE A 15 -14.31 -11.47 17.19
CA ILE A 15 -12.91 -11.28 17.61
C ILE A 15 -12.42 -9.89 17.20
N LEU A 16 -12.90 -9.41 16.05
CA LEU A 16 -12.66 -8.07 15.54
C LEU A 16 -13.97 -7.29 15.59
N ASP A 17 -13.92 -6.07 16.13
CA ASP A 17 -15.05 -5.14 16.16
C ASP A 17 -14.65 -3.92 15.32
N VAL A 18 -15.41 -3.65 14.27
CA VAL A 18 -15.13 -2.58 13.29
C VAL A 18 -15.49 -1.20 13.84
N ASP A 19 -16.35 -1.12 14.86
CA ASP A 19 -16.68 0.14 15.52
C ASP A 19 -15.71 0.48 16.66
N ASN A 20 -14.82 -0.45 17.01
CA ASN A 20 -13.83 -0.27 18.07
C ASN A 20 -12.46 0.16 17.50
N GLU A 21 -12.12 1.43 17.72
CA GLU A 21 -10.86 2.03 17.26
C GLU A 21 -9.60 1.30 17.76
N ILE A 22 -9.64 0.69 18.95
CA ILE A 22 -8.51 -0.08 19.50
C ILE A 22 -8.33 -1.37 18.71
N HIS A 23 -9.43 -2.05 18.36
CA HIS A 23 -9.39 -3.28 17.58
C HIS A 23 -8.85 -3.00 16.17
N LEU A 24 -9.29 -1.91 15.53
CA LEU A 24 -8.77 -1.46 14.25
C LEU A 24 -7.28 -1.08 14.32
N PHE A 25 -6.85 -0.37 15.37
CA PHE A 25 -5.44 -0.04 15.55
C PHE A 25 -4.57 -1.29 15.71
N CYS A 26 -4.97 -2.23 16.57
CA CYS A 26 -4.26 -3.50 16.74
C CYS A 26 -4.19 -4.30 15.43
N LEU A 27 -5.28 -4.32 14.67
CA LEU A 27 -5.33 -4.97 13.36
C LEU A 27 -4.30 -4.35 12.40
N HIS A 28 -4.31 -3.03 12.25
CA HIS A 28 -3.35 -2.31 11.41
C HIS A 28 -1.91 -2.55 11.88
N TYR A 29 -1.64 -2.43 13.18
CA TYR A 29 -0.31 -2.63 13.75
C TYR A 29 0.28 -4.01 13.39
N VAL A 30 -0.54 -5.06 13.44
CA VAL A 30 -0.08 -6.43 13.15
C VAL A 30 -0.01 -6.73 11.66
N PHE A 31 -1.00 -6.30 10.88
CA PHE A 31 -1.18 -6.75 9.49
C PHE A 31 -0.62 -5.78 8.46
N LEU A 32 -0.56 -4.49 8.73
CA LEU A 32 0.00 -3.50 7.81
C LEU A 32 1.45 -3.83 7.37
N PRO A 33 2.41 -4.16 8.27
CA PRO A 33 3.75 -4.53 7.84
C PRO A 33 3.77 -5.81 6.99
N ARG A 34 2.86 -6.77 7.24
CA ARG A 34 2.76 -8.03 6.48
C ARG A 34 2.18 -7.80 5.09
N VAL A 35 1.18 -6.92 4.98
CA VAL A 35 0.61 -6.52 3.70
C VAL A 35 1.68 -5.82 2.86
N ASN A 36 2.41 -4.85 3.45
CA ASN A 36 3.48 -4.15 2.75
C ASN A 36 4.59 -5.09 2.26
N GLN A 37 5.00 -6.05 3.08
CA GLN A 37 5.96 -7.08 2.66
C GLN A 37 5.42 -7.91 1.47
N SER A 38 4.15 -8.30 1.53
CA SER A 38 3.51 -9.08 0.45
C SER A 38 3.41 -8.26 -0.85
N LEU A 39 3.13 -6.96 -0.74
CA LEU A 39 3.10 -6.05 -1.88
C LEU A 39 4.49 -5.88 -2.49
N GLN A 40 5.53 -5.71 -1.67
CA GLN A 40 6.91 -5.64 -2.16
C GLN A 40 7.32 -6.90 -2.92
N GLN A 41 6.97 -8.07 -2.40
CA GLN A 41 7.20 -9.34 -3.10
C GLN A 41 6.42 -9.41 -4.42
N PHE A 42 5.15 -8.99 -4.41
CA PHE A 42 4.34 -8.93 -5.62
C PHE A 42 4.98 -8.03 -6.68
N ILE A 43 5.40 -6.81 -6.31
CA ILE A 43 6.08 -5.87 -7.20
C ILE A 43 7.33 -6.50 -7.79
N GLN A 44 8.20 -7.10 -6.96
CA GLN A 44 9.43 -7.74 -7.43
C GLN A 44 9.14 -8.90 -8.39
N MET A 45 8.15 -9.74 -8.08
CA MET A 45 7.76 -10.85 -8.96
C MET A 45 7.19 -10.33 -10.27
N TRP A 46 6.26 -9.38 -10.20
CA TRP A 46 5.55 -8.84 -11.37
C TRP A 46 6.51 -8.09 -12.31
N ASN A 47 7.38 -7.24 -11.77
CA ASN A 47 8.35 -6.48 -12.55
C ASN A 47 9.35 -7.37 -13.31
N ASN A 48 9.56 -8.60 -12.84
CA ASN A 48 10.46 -9.57 -13.47
C ASN A 48 9.71 -10.70 -14.20
N HIS A 49 8.38 -10.70 -14.16
CA HIS A 49 7.57 -11.73 -14.80
C HIS A 49 7.52 -11.49 -16.31
N PRO A 50 7.84 -12.47 -17.16
CA PRO A 50 7.81 -12.30 -18.60
C PRO A 50 6.38 -12.16 -19.13
N LEU A 51 6.15 -11.15 -19.98
CA LEU A 51 4.85 -10.93 -20.62
C LEU A 51 4.80 -11.68 -21.95
N GLY A 52 3.84 -12.59 -22.10
CA GLY A 52 3.67 -13.39 -23.32
C GLY A 52 3.37 -12.55 -24.57
N THR A 53 2.76 -11.38 -24.41
CA THR A 53 2.45 -10.44 -25.49
C THR A 53 3.67 -9.64 -25.97
N GLU A 54 4.69 -9.51 -25.12
CA GLU A 54 5.86 -8.66 -25.35
C GLU A 54 7.12 -9.51 -25.58
N ARG A 55 7.01 -10.54 -26.42
CA ARG A 55 8.11 -11.48 -26.74
C ARG A 55 8.74 -12.11 -25.49
N ASN A 56 7.96 -12.34 -24.45
CA ASN A 56 8.42 -12.91 -23.18
C ASN A 56 9.42 -12.02 -22.42
N MET A 57 9.39 -10.70 -22.66
CA MET A 57 10.15 -9.72 -21.88
C MET A 57 9.38 -9.33 -20.61
N SER A 58 10.10 -9.11 -19.52
CA SER A 58 9.51 -8.59 -18.28
C SER A 58 9.28 -7.08 -18.35
N PRO A 59 8.38 -6.50 -17.53
CA PRO A 59 8.21 -5.06 -17.44
C PRO A 59 9.53 -4.30 -17.22
N THR A 60 10.42 -4.82 -16.37
CA THR A 60 11.75 -4.23 -16.15
C THR A 60 12.60 -4.24 -17.43
N GLN A 61 12.56 -5.34 -18.18
CA GLN A 61 13.31 -5.44 -19.44
C GLN A 61 12.74 -4.48 -20.49
N LEU A 62 11.42 -4.38 -20.58
CA LEU A 62 10.74 -3.43 -21.47
C LEU A 62 11.13 -1.99 -21.17
N TRP A 63 11.17 -1.62 -19.88
CA TRP A 63 11.61 -0.30 -19.45
C TRP A 63 13.03 0.00 -19.90
N MET A 64 13.97 -0.92 -19.65
CA MET A 64 15.38 -0.77 -20.06
C MET A 64 15.53 -0.70 -21.58
N THR A 65 14.71 -1.42 -22.36
CA THR A 65 14.73 -1.35 -23.82
C THR A 65 14.09 -0.06 -24.36
N ALA A 66 13.10 0.50 -23.67
CA ALA A 66 12.46 1.76 -24.06
C ALA A 66 13.37 2.98 -23.81
N GLU A 67 14.32 2.89 -22.87
CA GLU A 67 15.36 3.91 -22.66
C GLU A 67 16.42 3.92 -23.77
N HIS A 68 16.45 2.91 -24.66
CA HIS A 68 17.26 2.95 -25.88
C HIS A 68 16.47 3.66 -27.01
N PRO A 69 16.88 4.87 -27.44
CA PRO A 69 16.06 5.79 -28.24
C PRO A 69 15.84 5.38 -29.71
N ASP A 70 16.36 4.23 -30.15
CA ASP A 70 16.40 3.89 -31.57
C ASP A 70 15.18 3.09 -32.07
N ASP A 71 14.34 2.51 -31.19
CA ASP A 71 13.31 1.53 -31.61
C ASP A 71 11.85 1.82 -31.17
N VAL A 72 11.56 2.94 -30.50
CA VAL A 72 10.17 3.28 -30.14
C VAL A 72 9.89 4.74 -30.41
N GLU A 73 9.31 5.05 -31.58
CA GLU A 73 8.73 6.36 -31.89
C GLU A 73 7.42 6.55 -31.12
N LEU A 74 7.50 6.52 -29.79
CA LEU A 74 6.51 7.15 -28.93
C LEU A 74 6.88 8.63 -28.89
N THR A 75 6.05 9.48 -29.46
CA THR A 75 6.25 10.93 -29.39
C THR A 75 6.41 11.31 -27.92
N LEU A 76 7.45 12.09 -27.58
CA LEU A 76 7.79 12.50 -26.21
C LEU A 76 6.61 13.12 -25.43
N GLN A 77 5.57 13.57 -26.13
CA GLN A 77 4.32 14.06 -25.55
C GLN A 77 3.45 12.94 -24.93
N ASP A 78 3.42 11.73 -25.50
CA ASP A 78 2.56 10.64 -25.05
C ASP A 78 3.12 9.93 -23.79
N GLN A 79 4.45 9.84 -23.67
CA GLN A 79 5.12 9.35 -22.46
C GLN A 79 4.98 10.31 -21.26
N SER A 80 4.89 11.62 -21.51
CA SER A 80 4.78 12.63 -20.44
C SER A 80 3.41 12.69 -19.76
N TRP A 81 2.42 11.99 -20.33
CA TRP A 81 1.03 12.05 -19.91
C TRP A 81 0.53 10.77 -19.22
N TYR A 82 1.22 9.65 -19.39
CA TYR A 82 0.78 8.37 -18.84
C TYR A 82 1.33 8.15 -17.42
N GLY A 83 0.48 8.28 -16.40
CA GLY A 83 0.79 7.87 -15.02
C GLY A 83 1.60 8.87 -14.18
N LEU A 84 1.93 10.05 -14.73
CA LEU A 84 2.50 11.16 -13.99
C LEU A 84 1.38 12.05 -13.44
N ASP A 85 1.07 11.89 -12.16
CA ASP A 85 0.31 12.88 -11.40
C ASP A 85 1.25 14.04 -11.04
N TRP A 86 1.28 15.08 -11.87
CA TRP A 86 2.14 16.25 -11.67
C TRP A 86 1.79 17.07 -10.42
N ASP A 87 0.57 16.90 -9.87
CA ASP A 87 0.14 17.48 -8.59
C ASP A 87 0.20 16.46 -7.43
N GLY A 88 0.77 15.27 -7.68
CA GLY A 88 0.90 14.21 -6.70
C GLY A 88 1.99 14.50 -5.66
N PRO A 89 1.89 13.91 -4.45
CA PRO A 89 2.95 14.01 -3.46
C PRO A 89 4.27 13.47 -4.03
N PHE A 90 5.37 14.14 -3.69
CA PHE A 90 6.70 13.75 -4.17
C PHE A 90 7.05 12.35 -3.65
N LEU A 91 7.36 11.42 -4.56
CA LEU A 91 7.70 10.04 -4.19
C LEU A 91 9.01 10.03 -3.40
N HIS A 92 8.92 9.90 -2.08
CA HIS A 92 10.05 9.68 -1.20
C HIS A 92 10.43 8.20 -1.17
N ALA A 93 11.71 7.91 -0.87
CA ALA A 93 12.19 6.55 -0.67
C ALA A 93 11.49 5.95 0.56
N GLY A 94 10.36 5.29 0.35
CA GLY A 94 9.44 4.86 1.41
C GLY A 94 7.98 4.78 0.95
N ASP A 95 7.60 5.48 -0.11
CA ASP A 95 6.20 5.67 -0.51
C ASP A 95 5.53 4.42 -1.14
N SER A 96 6.30 3.34 -1.31
CA SER A 96 5.75 2.01 -1.62
C SER A 96 5.20 1.29 -0.38
N VAL A 97 5.30 1.90 0.80
CA VAL A 97 4.79 1.38 2.07
C VAL A 97 3.45 2.05 2.36
N VAL A 98 2.40 1.26 2.52
CA VAL A 98 1.11 1.77 2.99
C VAL A 98 1.26 2.07 4.48
N GLU A 99 1.09 3.34 4.85
CA GLU A 99 1.04 3.78 6.23
C GLU A 99 -0.38 4.22 6.60
N VAL A 100 -0.83 3.85 7.79
CA VAL A 100 -2.10 4.33 8.35
C VAL A 100 -1.75 5.21 9.53
N SER A 101 -2.23 6.46 9.53
CA SER A 101 -2.00 7.37 10.66
C SER A 101 -2.55 6.75 11.95
N PRO A 102 -1.80 6.80 13.06
CA PRO A 102 -2.33 6.34 14.34
C PRO A 102 -3.60 7.12 14.68
N PRO A 103 -4.59 6.47 15.35
CA PRO A 103 -5.79 7.17 15.77
C PRO A 103 -5.39 8.35 16.64
N LEU A 104 -6.03 9.50 16.40
CA LEU A 104 -5.94 10.63 17.33
C LEU A 104 -6.59 10.16 18.62
N ILE A 105 -5.80 9.59 19.53
CA ILE A 105 -6.18 9.53 20.93
C ILE A 105 -6.26 11.00 21.32
N LEU A 106 -7.45 11.59 21.19
CA LEU A 106 -7.85 12.77 21.92
C LEU A 106 -7.33 12.52 23.32
N SER A 107 -6.26 13.23 23.68
CA SER A 107 -5.58 13.14 24.95
C SER A 107 -6.63 12.85 26.01
N ALA A 108 -6.64 11.63 26.53
CA ALA A 108 -7.54 11.18 27.59
C ALA A 108 -7.12 11.85 28.91
N ARG A 109 -7.03 13.17 28.88
CA ARG A 109 -6.90 14.09 30.01
C ARG A 109 -8.25 14.37 30.67
N SER A 110 -9.34 13.69 30.29
CA SER A 110 -10.66 14.01 30.84
C SER A 110 -11.31 12.92 31.69
N THR A 111 -10.84 11.67 31.72
CA THR A 111 -11.54 10.60 32.46
C THR A 111 -10.79 10.07 33.69
N TYR A 112 -9.53 10.44 33.92
CA TYR A 112 -8.80 10.07 35.15
C TYR A 112 -8.91 11.09 36.28
N ASP A 113 -9.30 12.34 35.99
CA ASP A 113 -9.43 13.42 37.00
C ASP A 113 -10.73 13.35 37.81
N GLU A 114 -11.72 12.54 37.40
CA GLU A 114 -12.98 12.37 38.15
C GLU A 114 -12.95 11.22 39.17
N LEU A 115 -12.02 10.25 39.03
CA LEU A 115 -11.92 9.11 39.97
C LEU A 115 -10.96 9.33 41.14
N THR A 116 -10.22 10.46 41.17
CA THR A 116 -9.28 10.81 42.24
C THR A 116 -9.78 11.94 43.15
N ARG A 117 -11.06 12.31 43.06
CA ARG A 117 -11.73 13.34 43.87
C ARG A 117 -12.88 12.82 44.76
N GLN A 118 -12.79 11.59 45.26
CA GLN A 118 -13.61 11.14 46.40
C GLN A 118 -12.73 10.70 47.57
#